data_AF-A0A140H554-F1
#
_entry.id   AF-A0A140H554-F1
#
_cell.length_a   1.000
_cell.length_b   1.000
_cell.length_c   1.000
_cell.angle_alpha   90.00
_cell.angle_beta   90.00
_cell.angle_gamma   90.00
#
_symmetry.space_group_name_H-M   'P 1'
#
loop_
_entity.id
_entity.type
_entity.pdbx_description
1 polymer ?
#
loop_
_entity_poly.entity_id
_entity_poly.type
_entity_poly.pdbx_seq_one_letter_code
_entity_poly.pdbx_strand_id
1 'polypeptide(L)'
;MWRVGKSRLYFLFAAGCLLGALTAGLGSQISGSAGRNVQAPAGVADAPQEAGDVVEERRERNEQQIFAPGPPRGHSSESLFPRSPSVTARRRRNRRIALVATAVGVAVVLAALYVLRRRWARPPEEPEPPTRPRTRRFTTPSGQQQPSPSGRPAGVPAVPGSLTLRLTCLRDTEVKFFGPSSHRHGFTPLYDPVANKRVATVNAGTNTLFIGGSGMNGEFAKTIIEEARRNHISLTAAELSAHSQELQERLLRDAERRPGSLVEIDSGSFSPVFARSFAFVAVPSNLFWDESETGKNVGAAFLHILKPEVTPHGNPMNDVMIYTVAPLGNASDDAYAMAYKATMLSIVGAVSKYNKTPLGEEKPVDAIRLPLLGAGHFRGHRSLESIGRVNATAVKTAISQFAPSVELQYMYDSSDAAFRGLLETEEKFKSHQRD
;
A
#
# COMPACT_ATOMS: atom_id res chain seq x y z
N MET A 1 -25.73 13.57 27.74
CA MET A 1 -25.03 12.43 28.38
C MET A 1 -25.39 11.05 27.79
N TRP A 2 -25.63 10.89 26.47
CA TRP A 2 -26.17 9.62 25.91
C TRP A 2 -25.21 8.80 25.02
N ARG A 3 -23.96 9.26 24.78
CA ARG A 3 -22.98 8.54 23.93
C ARG A 3 -22.00 7.63 24.68
N VAL A 4 -21.82 7.80 26.00
CA VAL A 4 -20.83 7.02 26.78
C VAL A 4 -21.30 5.58 27.07
N GLY A 5 -22.62 5.32 27.05
CA GLY A 5 -23.18 4.00 27.32
C GLY A 5 -22.89 2.95 26.23
N LYS A 6 -22.91 3.33 24.95
CA LYS A 6 -22.74 2.38 23.84
C LYS A 6 -21.32 1.80 23.78
N SER A 7 -20.28 2.63 23.91
CA SER A 7 -18.89 2.16 23.87
C SER A 7 -18.53 1.21 25.02
N ARG A 8 -19.13 1.40 26.21
CA ARG A 8 -18.92 0.49 27.35
C ARG A 8 -19.56 -0.89 27.11
N LEU A 9 -20.72 -0.94 26.45
CA LEU A 9 -21.41 -2.19 26.15
C LEU A 9 -20.65 -3.03 25.11
N TYR A 10 -20.16 -2.40 24.03
CA TYR A 10 -19.34 -3.10 23.02
C TYR A 10 -18.01 -3.63 23.57
N PHE A 11 -17.36 -2.90 24.49
CA PHE A 11 -16.10 -3.35 25.07
C PHE A 11 -16.29 -4.57 26.01
N LEU A 12 -17.39 -4.60 26.78
CA LEU A 12 -17.75 -5.75 27.59
C LEU A 12 -18.14 -6.97 26.75
N PHE A 13 -18.84 -6.76 25.62
CA PHE A 13 -19.20 -7.84 24.69
C PHE A 13 -17.95 -8.44 24.01
N ALA A 14 -17.04 -7.61 23.52
CA ALA A 14 -15.79 -8.06 22.91
C ALA A 14 -14.87 -8.81 23.91
N ALA A 15 -14.77 -8.33 25.15
CA ALA A 15 -14.03 -9.02 26.20
C ALA A 15 -14.68 -10.38 26.59
N GLY A 16 -16.01 -10.44 26.64
CA GLY A 16 -16.76 -11.68 26.88
C GLY A 16 -16.54 -12.74 25.80
N CYS A 17 -16.60 -12.35 24.52
CA CYS A 17 -16.32 -13.26 23.39
C CYS A 17 -14.88 -13.78 23.39
N LEU A 18 -13.90 -12.94 23.77
CA LEU A 18 -12.49 -13.36 23.86
C LEU A 18 -12.21 -14.32 25.03
N LEU A 19 -12.90 -14.18 26.17
CA LEU A 19 -12.81 -15.18 27.25
C LEU A 19 -13.51 -16.49 26.87
N GLY A 20 -14.69 -16.44 26.24
CA GLY A 20 -15.43 -17.64 25.82
C GLY A 20 -14.67 -18.51 24.81
N ALA A 21 -13.95 -17.88 23.87
CA ALA A 21 -13.10 -18.59 22.90
C ALA A 21 -11.89 -19.29 23.56
N LEU A 22 -11.41 -18.80 24.70
CA LEU A 22 -10.26 -19.37 25.41
C LEU A 22 -10.62 -20.52 26.37
N THR A 23 -11.86 -20.58 26.86
CA THR A 23 -12.34 -21.69 27.70
C THR A 23 -12.87 -22.88 26.88
N ALA A 24 -13.45 -22.65 25.69
CA ALA A 24 -13.94 -23.70 24.81
C ALA A 24 -12.83 -24.62 24.24
N GLY A 25 -11.57 -24.17 24.22
CA GLY A 25 -10.44 -24.92 23.66
C GLY A 25 -9.84 -26.00 24.57
N LEU A 26 -10.39 -26.25 25.77
CA LEU A 26 -9.74 -27.07 26.81
C LEU A 26 -10.64 -28.14 27.48
N GLY A 27 -11.85 -28.40 26.97
CA GLY A 27 -12.70 -29.45 27.53
C GLY A 27 -13.83 -29.93 26.64
N SER A 28 -13.58 -31.00 25.85
CA SER A 28 -14.48 -32.17 25.74
C SER A 28 -13.91 -33.21 24.77
N GLN A 29 -13.33 -34.28 25.32
CA GLN A 29 -13.44 -35.62 24.75
C GLN A 29 -13.68 -36.58 25.92
N ILE A 30 -14.90 -37.11 26.02
CA ILE A 30 -15.23 -38.43 26.59
C ILE A 30 -16.64 -38.82 26.11
N SER A 31 -16.78 -40.12 25.85
CA SER A 31 -17.90 -40.85 25.27
C SER A 31 -19.31 -40.56 25.83
N GLY A 32 -20.34 -40.75 24.99
CA GLY A 32 -21.75 -40.76 25.40
C GLY A 32 -22.69 -41.19 24.26
N SER A 33 -23.04 -42.49 24.21
CA SER A 33 -24.02 -43.03 23.26
C SER A 33 -25.45 -42.79 23.74
N ALA A 34 -26.30 -42.20 22.91
CA ALA A 34 -27.76 -42.32 22.97
C ALA A 34 -28.37 -41.89 21.62
N GLY A 35 -29.10 -42.78 20.95
CA GLY A 35 -29.77 -42.47 19.69
C GLY A 35 -31.18 -41.91 19.88
N ARG A 36 -31.66 -41.13 18.90
CA ARG A 36 -33.11 -41.03 18.61
C ARG A 36 -33.37 -40.59 17.18
N ASN A 37 -34.33 -41.25 16.55
CA ASN A 37 -34.88 -40.90 15.23
C ASN A 37 -35.66 -39.58 15.28
N VAL A 38 -35.84 -38.97 14.10
CA VAL A 38 -37.01 -38.22 13.56
C VAL A 38 -36.45 -37.38 12.40
N GLN A 39 -36.43 -37.91 11.18
CA GLN A 39 -37.54 -37.96 10.20
C GLN A 39 -37.71 -36.65 9.43
N ALA A 40 -37.30 -36.68 8.15
CA ALA A 40 -37.64 -35.66 7.17
C ALA A 40 -39.02 -35.95 6.55
N PRO A 41 -39.77 -34.93 6.10
CA PRO A 41 -40.82 -35.10 5.12
C PRO A 41 -40.26 -34.93 3.69
N ALA A 42 -40.74 -35.78 2.78
CA ALA A 42 -40.50 -35.69 1.34
C ALA A 42 -41.85 -35.65 0.60
N GLY A 43 -41.81 -35.23 -0.67
CA GLY A 43 -42.95 -35.31 -1.61
C GLY A 43 -43.63 -33.95 -1.87
N VAL A 44 -44.24 -33.73 -3.05
CA VAL A 44 -44.52 -34.64 -4.17
C VAL A 44 -44.34 -33.92 -5.53
N ALA A 45 -44.23 -34.75 -6.58
CA ALA A 45 -44.20 -34.56 -8.04
C ALA A 45 -45.16 -33.47 -8.63
N ASP A 46 -45.10 -33.08 -9.91
CA ASP A 46 -45.25 -33.93 -11.10
C ASP A 46 -44.38 -33.57 -12.33
N ALA A 47 -44.21 -34.57 -13.20
CA ALA A 47 -43.79 -34.47 -14.59
C ALA A 47 -44.71 -35.37 -15.45
N PRO A 48 -44.76 -35.18 -16.78
CA PRO A 48 -44.65 -36.36 -17.65
C PRO A 48 -43.82 -36.14 -18.94
N GLN A 49 -42.70 -36.87 -19.03
CA GLN A 49 -42.40 -37.93 -20.00
C GLN A 49 -42.90 -37.89 -21.48
N GLU A 50 -41.95 -38.04 -22.43
CA GLU A 50 -41.90 -38.97 -23.61
C GLU A 50 -40.44 -38.92 -24.14
N ALA A 51 -39.65 -40.00 -24.27
CA ALA A 51 -39.65 -41.17 -25.19
C ALA A 51 -39.08 -40.86 -26.61
N GLY A 52 -38.24 -41.67 -27.29
CA GLY A 52 -37.36 -42.81 -26.93
C GLY A 52 -35.89 -42.49 -27.35
N ASP A 53 -34.95 -43.37 -27.76
CA ASP A 53 -34.75 -44.85 -27.80
C ASP A 53 -33.20 -45.10 -27.80
N VAL A 54 -32.59 -46.12 -27.18
CA VAL A 54 -32.55 -47.60 -27.37
C VAL A 54 -31.84 -48.10 -28.65
N VAL A 55 -30.59 -48.58 -28.49
CA VAL A 55 -30.03 -49.85 -29.06
C VAL A 55 -28.97 -50.41 -28.07
N GLU A 56 -28.84 -51.74 -27.98
CA GLU A 56 -28.11 -52.50 -26.93
C GLU A 56 -26.90 -53.33 -27.46
N GLU A 57 -26.36 -54.22 -26.61
CA GLU A 57 -25.34 -55.30 -26.83
C GLU A 57 -23.83 -54.89 -26.95
N ARG A 58 -22.82 -55.63 -26.43
CA ARG A 58 -22.77 -56.96 -25.78
C ARG A 58 -21.49 -57.22 -24.91
N ARG A 59 -21.63 -58.04 -23.83
CA ARG A 59 -20.78 -59.13 -23.23
C ARG A 59 -19.27 -59.29 -23.56
N GLU A 60 -18.38 -59.95 -22.79
CA GLU A 60 -18.38 -60.78 -21.53
C GLU A 60 -16.94 -60.83 -20.94
N ARG A 61 -16.71 -60.70 -19.61
CA ARG A 61 -16.47 -61.74 -18.58
C ARG A 61 -15.21 -62.64 -18.72
N ASN A 62 -14.33 -62.62 -17.70
CA ASN A 62 -13.81 -63.85 -17.07
C ASN A 62 -13.17 -63.62 -15.68
N GLU A 63 -13.37 -64.58 -14.77
CA GLU A 63 -12.85 -64.61 -13.39
C GLU A 63 -11.88 -65.80 -13.20
N GLN A 64 -11.00 -65.73 -12.18
CA GLN A 64 -10.51 -66.94 -11.50
C GLN A 64 -10.02 -66.61 -10.08
N GLN A 65 -10.61 -67.27 -9.08
CA GLN A 65 -10.11 -67.41 -7.70
C GLN A 65 -9.43 -68.78 -7.53
N ILE A 66 -8.65 -69.00 -6.46
CA ILE A 66 -8.81 -70.14 -5.51
C ILE A 66 -7.75 -70.11 -4.37
N PHE A 67 -8.25 -70.15 -3.13
CA PHE A 67 -7.73 -70.69 -1.85
C PHE A 67 -6.29 -70.47 -1.31
N ALA A 68 -6.25 -70.23 0.00
CA ALA A 68 -5.08 -70.39 0.90
C ALA A 68 -5.12 -71.75 1.63
N PRO A 69 -4.01 -72.18 2.27
CA PRO A 69 -3.96 -72.09 3.75
C PRO A 69 -2.55 -71.80 4.33
N GLY A 70 -2.46 -71.55 5.64
CA GLY A 70 -1.23 -71.63 6.45
C GLY A 70 -1.50 -72.44 7.74
N PRO A 71 -0.67 -72.36 8.81
CA PRO A 71 0.71 -71.86 8.97
C PRO A 71 1.65 -72.92 9.59
N PRO A 72 2.86 -72.56 10.05
CA PRO A 72 3.28 -73.02 11.39
C PRO A 72 3.90 -71.93 12.28
N ARG A 73 4.00 -72.22 13.58
CA ARG A 73 4.60 -71.38 14.65
C ARG A 73 6.11 -71.65 14.77
N GLY A 74 6.91 -70.65 15.18
CA GLY A 74 8.28 -70.93 15.66
C GLY A 74 9.19 -69.73 15.95
N HIS A 75 9.35 -69.42 17.23
CA HIS A 75 10.51 -68.77 17.88
C HIS A 75 10.87 -67.29 17.64
N SER A 76 11.55 -66.79 18.67
CA SER A 76 11.91 -65.41 18.98
C SER A 76 13.33 -65.06 18.52
N SER A 77 13.52 -63.84 18.02
CA SER A 77 14.82 -63.16 18.00
C SER A 77 14.63 -61.66 18.19
N GLU A 78 15.34 -61.08 19.16
CA GLU A 78 15.47 -59.63 19.30
C GLU A 78 16.41 -59.10 18.21
N SER A 79 16.04 -58.03 17.50
CA SER A 79 17.04 -57.15 16.89
C SER A 79 16.51 -55.73 16.62
N LEU A 80 17.13 -54.76 17.29
CA LEU A 80 17.71 -53.55 16.70
C LEU A 80 16.82 -52.70 15.76
N PHE A 81 16.29 -51.57 16.28
CA PHE A 81 16.53 -50.17 15.83
C PHE A 81 15.58 -49.20 16.59
N PRO A 82 15.81 -47.86 16.59
CA PRO A 82 15.72 -47.09 17.84
C PRO A 82 14.39 -46.34 18.07
N ARG A 83 14.07 -46.11 19.35
CA ARG A 83 13.02 -45.15 19.75
C ARG A 83 13.43 -43.73 19.33
N SER A 84 12.59 -43.09 18.53
CA SER A 84 12.85 -41.78 17.94
C SER A 84 12.73 -40.62 18.96
N PRO A 85 13.75 -39.74 19.09
CA PRO A 85 13.73 -38.64 20.08
C PRO A 85 12.90 -37.41 19.65
N SER A 86 12.21 -37.47 18.49
CA SER A 86 11.62 -36.31 17.83
C SER A 86 10.30 -35.80 18.44
N VAL A 87 9.57 -36.64 19.19
CA VAL A 87 8.22 -36.30 19.71
C VAL A 87 8.28 -35.46 21.00
N THR A 88 9.27 -35.69 21.87
CA THR A 88 9.40 -34.97 23.16
C THR A 88 10.00 -33.57 22.99
N ALA A 89 10.92 -33.38 22.03
CA ALA A 89 11.54 -32.09 21.73
C ALA A 89 10.53 -31.07 21.17
N ARG A 90 9.67 -31.49 20.23
CA ARG A 90 8.65 -30.63 19.60
C ARG A 90 7.64 -30.10 20.63
N ARG A 91 7.26 -30.93 21.61
CA ARG A 91 6.32 -30.57 22.69
C ARG A 91 6.90 -29.53 23.67
N ARG A 92 8.22 -29.54 23.94
CA ARG A 92 8.89 -28.50 24.74
C ARG A 92 9.05 -27.18 23.99
N ARG A 93 9.32 -27.20 22.67
CA ARG A 93 9.46 -25.99 21.84
C ARG A 93 8.14 -25.20 21.77
N ASN A 94 7.02 -25.90 21.54
CA ASN A 94 5.70 -25.24 21.45
C ASN A 94 5.26 -24.61 22.77
N ARG A 95 5.57 -25.21 23.94
CA ARG A 95 5.30 -24.58 25.25
C ARG A 95 6.09 -23.29 25.48
N ARG A 96 7.35 -23.22 25.02
CA ARG A 96 8.15 -21.98 25.12
C ARG A 96 7.59 -20.87 24.22
N ILE A 97 7.16 -21.19 23.01
CA ILE A 97 6.55 -20.21 22.09
C ILE A 97 5.25 -19.66 22.68
N ALA A 98 4.38 -20.51 23.24
CA ALA A 98 3.15 -20.09 23.89
C ALA A 98 3.40 -19.15 25.10
N LEU A 99 4.37 -19.47 25.96
CA LEU A 99 4.74 -18.65 27.12
C LEU A 99 5.36 -17.29 26.72
N VAL A 100 6.16 -17.25 25.65
CA VAL A 100 6.70 -15.98 25.13
C VAL A 100 5.58 -15.14 24.51
N ALA A 101 4.65 -15.74 23.77
CA ALA A 101 3.51 -15.02 23.20
C ALA A 101 2.59 -14.41 24.28
N THR A 102 2.32 -15.13 25.39
CA THR A 102 1.55 -14.57 26.52
C THR A 102 2.33 -13.47 27.25
N ALA A 103 3.64 -13.62 27.45
CA ALA A 103 4.46 -12.57 28.07
C ALA A 103 4.49 -11.28 27.24
N VAL A 104 4.64 -11.39 25.91
CA VAL A 104 4.58 -10.24 24.98
C VAL A 104 3.19 -9.60 24.98
N GLY A 105 2.12 -10.40 24.96
CA GLY A 105 0.75 -9.89 25.06
C GLY A 105 0.49 -9.11 26.34
N VAL A 106 0.92 -9.63 27.50
CA VAL A 106 0.81 -8.93 28.79
C VAL A 106 1.65 -7.65 28.81
N ALA A 107 2.87 -7.66 28.25
CA ALA A 107 3.71 -6.48 28.16
C ALA A 107 3.08 -5.36 27.31
N VAL A 108 2.45 -5.70 26.18
CA VAL A 108 1.71 -4.74 25.32
C VAL A 108 0.51 -4.14 26.06
N VAL A 109 -0.26 -4.96 26.79
CA VAL A 109 -1.40 -4.49 27.59
C VAL A 109 -0.95 -3.57 28.72
N LEU A 110 0.13 -3.91 29.43
CA LEU A 110 0.70 -3.05 30.49
C LEU A 110 1.28 -1.75 29.93
N ALA A 111 1.91 -1.77 28.77
CA ALA A 111 2.39 -0.57 28.09
C ALA A 111 1.23 0.35 27.66
N ALA A 112 0.15 -0.22 27.11
CA ALA A 112 -1.05 0.53 26.76
C ALA A 112 -1.70 1.17 28.00
N LEU A 113 -1.82 0.42 29.11
CA LEU A 113 -2.33 0.93 30.39
C LEU A 113 -1.42 2.01 31.00
N TYR A 114 -0.10 1.88 30.87
CA TYR A 114 0.85 2.90 31.31
C TYR A 114 0.72 4.21 30.51
N VAL A 115 0.64 4.13 29.18
CA VAL A 115 0.40 5.29 28.30
C VAL A 115 -0.94 5.94 28.61
N LEU A 116 -1.99 5.14 28.84
CA LEU A 116 -3.31 5.64 29.24
C LEU A 116 -3.23 6.37 30.58
N ARG A 117 -2.62 5.77 31.62
CA ARG A 117 -2.45 6.39 32.94
C ARG A 117 -1.63 7.68 32.86
N ARG A 118 -0.60 7.74 32.00
CA ARG A 118 0.20 8.94 31.78
C ARG A 118 -0.56 10.06 31.06
N ARG A 119 -1.50 9.73 30.16
CA ARG A 119 -2.42 10.72 29.56
C ARG A 119 -3.42 11.28 30.58
N TRP A 120 -3.89 10.46 31.53
CA TRP A 120 -4.85 10.86 32.56
C TRP A 120 -4.22 11.63 33.73
N ALA A 121 -2.89 11.59 33.87
CA ALA A 121 -2.14 12.32 34.91
C ALA A 121 -1.68 13.72 34.47
N ARG A 122 -2.09 14.21 33.29
CA ARG A 122 -1.90 15.63 32.92
C ARG A 122 -2.94 16.48 33.66
N PRO A 123 -2.54 17.54 34.39
CA PRO A 123 -3.48 18.55 34.85
C PRO A 123 -4.19 19.19 33.65
N PRO A 124 -5.46 19.62 33.78
CA PRO A 124 -6.09 20.44 32.74
C PRO A 124 -5.33 21.77 32.60
N GLU A 125 -5.04 22.17 31.36
CA GLU A 125 -4.52 23.51 31.06
C GLU A 125 -5.58 24.56 31.43
N GLU A 126 -5.14 25.57 32.17
CA GLU A 126 -5.98 26.69 32.59
C GLU A 126 -6.18 27.65 31.39
N PRO A 127 -7.42 28.06 31.06
CA PRO A 127 -7.65 28.89 29.89
C PRO A 127 -7.15 30.32 30.10
N GLU A 128 -6.27 30.80 29.21
CA GLU A 128 -5.79 32.18 29.24
C GLU A 128 -6.94 33.21 29.10
N PRO A 129 -6.87 34.37 29.80
CA PRO A 129 -7.94 35.36 29.80
C PRO A 129 -8.03 36.16 28.48
N PRO A 130 -9.24 36.57 28.06
CA PRO A 130 -9.44 37.21 26.76
C PRO A 130 -8.78 38.58 26.67
N THR A 131 -7.87 38.74 25.70
CA THR A 131 -7.23 40.03 25.40
C THR A 131 -8.25 41.01 24.80
N ARG A 132 -8.30 42.25 25.31
CA ARG A 132 -9.26 43.28 24.89
C ARG A 132 -9.13 43.65 23.40
N PRO A 133 -10.25 43.98 22.71
CA PRO A 133 -10.22 44.37 21.31
C PRO A 133 -9.58 45.75 21.12
N ARG A 134 -8.61 45.86 20.21
CA ARG A 134 -8.09 47.14 19.70
C ARG A 134 -8.86 47.57 18.47
N THR A 135 -9.61 48.66 18.58
CA THR A 135 -10.32 49.32 17.49
C THR A 135 -9.35 49.69 16.36
N ARG A 136 -9.50 49.12 15.16
CA ARG A 136 -8.87 49.63 13.94
C ARG A 136 -9.92 50.32 13.08
N ARG A 137 -9.57 51.51 12.59
CA ARG A 137 -10.40 52.33 11.70
C ARG A 137 -10.63 51.61 10.37
N PHE A 138 -11.84 51.74 9.84
CA PHE A 138 -12.12 51.44 8.44
C PHE A 138 -11.42 52.45 7.54
N THR A 139 -10.67 51.94 6.56
CA THR A 139 -10.30 52.70 5.36
C THR A 139 -10.31 51.75 4.17
N THR A 140 -11.36 51.83 3.35
CA THR A 140 -11.32 51.34 1.96
C THR A 140 -10.54 52.36 1.12
N PRO A 141 -9.76 51.93 0.12
CA PRO A 141 -10.35 51.80 -1.22
C PRO A 141 -9.85 50.62 -2.06
N SER A 142 -10.45 50.50 -3.24
CA SER A 142 -10.27 49.50 -4.29
C SER A 142 -8.84 49.24 -4.75
N GLY A 143 -8.58 48.00 -5.21
CA GLY A 143 -7.41 47.67 -6.03
C GLY A 143 -7.15 46.17 -6.09
N GLN A 144 -7.55 45.50 -7.18
CA GLN A 144 -7.08 44.14 -7.46
C GLN A 144 -5.57 44.20 -7.77
N GLN A 145 -4.74 43.57 -6.94
CA GLN A 145 -3.38 43.19 -7.32
C GLN A 145 -3.18 41.70 -7.08
N GLN A 146 -2.81 41.00 -8.16
CA GLN A 146 -2.35 39.62 -8.12
C GLN A 146 -1.17 39.46 -7.15
N PRO A 147 -1.09 38.36 -6.39
CA PRO A 147 0.14 38.02 -5.69
C PRO A 147 1.22 37.66 -6.73
N SER A 148 2.20 38.54 -6.90
CA SER A 148 3.38 38.28 -7.72
C SER A 148 4.11 37.01 -7.27
N PRO A 149 4.70 36.22 -8.20
CA PRO A 149 5.46 35.04 -7.83
C PRO A 149 6.70 35.44 -7.01
N SER A 150 6.90 34.79 -5.86
CA SER A 150 8.07 34.98 -5.01
C SER A 150 9.34 34.63 -5.79
N GLY A 151 10.17 35.65 -6.04
CA GLY A 151 11.41 35.54 -6.80
C GLY A 151 12.43 34.60 -6.15
N ARG A 152 13.31 34.04 -7.00
CA ARG A 152 14.38 33.11 -6.63
C ARG A 152 15.32 33.74 -5.58
N PRO A 153 15.76 33.01 -4.54
CA PRO A 153 16.93 33.42 -3.77
C PRO A 153 18.14 33.51 -4.70
N ALA A 154 18.84 34.64 -4.69
CA ALA A 154 20.02 34.84 -5.52
C ALA A 154 21.13 33.85 -5.11
N GLY A 155 21.74 33.17 -6.08
CA GLY A 155 22.93 32.34 -5.87
C GLY A 155 22.87 30.89 -6.36
N VAL A 156 21.69 30.35 -6.71
CA VAL A 156 21.57 29.00 -7.29
C VAL A 156 21.54 29.09 -8.83
N PRO A 157 22.53 28.52 -9.56
CA PRO A 157 22.47 28.42 -11.01
C PRO A 157 21.22 27.66 -11.44
N ALA A 158 20.54 28.12 -12.50
CA ALA A 158 19.62 27.23 -13.20
C ALA A 158 20.47 26.12 -13.85
N VAL A 159 20.27 24.86 -13.46
CA VAL A 159 20.83 23.71 -14.17
C VAL A 159 20.20 23.68 -15.56
N PRO A 160 20.95 23.89 -16.66
CA PRO A 160 20.42 23.73 -18.00
C PRO A 160 20.42 22.24 -18.34
N GLY A 161 19.24 21.65 -18.58
CA GLY A 161 19.09 20.21 -18.79
C GLY A 161 18.91 19.41 -17.49
N SER A 162 19.27 18.13 -17.49
CA SER A 162 19.15 17.25 -16.31
C SER A 162 20.50 16.94 -15.68
N LEU A 163 20.59 17.02 -14.36
CA LEU A 163 21.77 16.64 -13.58
C LEU A 163 21.59 15.22 -13.03
N THR A 164 22.57 14.34 -13.22
CA THR A 164 22.59 13.00 -12.61
C THR A 164 23.71 12.91 -11.57
N LEU A 165 23.38 12.42 -10.38
CA LEU A 165 24.32 12.22 -9.27
C LEU A 165 24.22 10.79 -8.74
N ARG A 166 25.32 10.26 -8.20
CA ARG A 166 25.31 9.05 -7.36
C ARG A 166 25.42 9.49 -5.90
N LEU A 167 24.50 9.02 -5.07
CA LEU A 167 24.40 9.43 -3.67
C LEU A 167 24.78 8.27 -2.75
N THR A 168 25.89 8.41 -2.02
CA THR A 168 26.41 7.37 -1.12
C THR A 168 25.42 7.09 0.02
N CYS A 169 24.68 8.11 0.47
CA CYS A 169 23.62 7.97 1.46
C CYS A 169 22.43 7.09 0.99
N LEU A 170 22.34 6.83 -0.32
CA LEU A 170 21.38 5.94 -0.97
C LEU A 170 22.06 4.68 -1.52
N ARG A 171 23.20 4.22 -0.97
CA ARG A 171 23.95 3.04 -1.46
C ARG A 171 24.39 3.18 -2.93
N ASP A 172 24.90 4.36 -3.28
CA ASP A 172 25.39 4.71 -4.62
C ASP A 172 24.32 4.64 -5.74
N THR A 173 23.04 4.69 -5.33
CA THR A 173 21.89 4.80 -6.25
C THR A 173 22.04 6.04 -7.12
N GLU A 174 21.77 5.86 -8.41
CA GLU A 174 21.76 6.95 -9.39
C GLU A 174 20.45 7.76 -9.29
N VAL A 175 20.60 9.08 -9.13
CA VAL A 175 19.49 10.02 -8.99
C VAL A 175 19.62 11.12 -10.04
N LYS A 176 18.64 11.19 -10.93
CA LYS A 176 18.49 12.23 -11.96
C LYS A 176 17.58 13.34 -11.45
N PHE A 177 17.98 14.58 -11.58
CA PHE A 177 17.19 15.77 -11.31
C PHE A 177 16.95 16.51 -12.63
N PHE A 178 15.70 16.64 -13.05
CA PHE A 178 15.35 17.39 -14.26
C PHE A 178 15.36 18.90 -13.98
N GLY A 179 16.03 19.66 -14.85
CA GLY A 179 15.86 21.11 -14.96
C GLY A 179 14.60 21.49 -15.76
N PRO A 180 14.36 22.80 -15.97
CA PRO A 180 13.15 23.29 -16.62
C PRO A 180 13.04 22.79 -18.07
N SER A 181 11.88 22.24 -18.42
CA SER A 181 11.53 21.85 -19.78
C SER A 181 11.00 23.03 -20.61
N SER A 182 10.70 22.78 -21.89
CA SER A 182 9.95 23.70 -22.77
C SER A 182 8.45 23.77 -22.48
N HIS A 183 7.90 22.92 -21.61
CA HIS A 183 6.49 22.96 -21.23
C HIS A 183 6.21 24.11 -20.25
N ARG A 184 4.92 24.44 -20.08
CA ARG A 184 4.46 25.49 -19.19
C ARG A 184 5.05 25.32 -17.78
N HIS A 185 5.60 26.40 -17.23
CA HIS A 185 6.31 26.44 -15.93
C HIS A 185 7.54 25.51 -15.83
N GLY A 186 8.07 25.00 -16.94
CA GLY A 186 9.21 24.08 -16.96
C GLY A 186 8.86 22.62 -16.61
N PHE A 187 7.58 22.27 -16.54
CA PHE A 187 7.09 20.96 -16.09
C PHE A 187 7.73 19.80 -16.87
N THR A 188 8.39 18.86 -16.18
CA THR A 188 8.97 17.68 -16.83
C THR A 188 7.87 16.81 -17.46
N PRO A 189 8.00 16.34 -18.70
CA PRO A 189 7.06 15.38 -19.29
C PRO A 189 6.87 14.14 -18.40
N LEU A 190 5.63 13.64 -18.32
CA LEU A 190 5.35 12.40 -17.58
C LEU A 190 6.09 11.21 -18.17
N TYR A 191 6.17 11.15 -19.50
CA TYR A 191 6.83 10.08 -20.26
C TYR A 191 7.59 10.65 -21.45
N ASP A 192 8.74 10.06 -21.74
CA ASP A 192 9.58 10.46 -22.86
C ASP A 192 9.12 9.70 -24.12
N PRO A 193 9.06 10.33 -25.31
CA PRO A 193 8.57 9.67 -26.52
C PRO A 193 9.48 8.52 -26.97
N VAL A 194 10.78 8.69 -26.82
CA VAL A 194 11.80 7.67 -27.13
C VAL A 194 12.45 7.21 -25.82
N ALA A 195 11.73 6.41 -25.05
CA ALA A 195 12.24 5.76 -23.86
C ALA A 195 13.01 4.47 -24.22
N ASN A 196 14.21 4.29 -23.65
CA ASN A 196 15.07 3.13 -23.84
C ASN A 196 15.09 2.15 -22.64
N LYS A 197 14.37 2.49 -21.57
CA LYS A 197 14.17 1.72 -20.35
C LYS A 197 12.79 2.09 -19.77
N ARG A 198 12.22 1.24 -18.94
CA ARG A 198 10.86 1.44 -18.43
C ARG A 198 10.85 2.36 -17.20
N VAL A 199 10.31 3.56 -17.38
CA VAL A 199 10.24 4.59 -16.34
C VAL A 199 8.80 4.68 -15.83
N ALA A 200 8.55 4.22 -14.60
CA ALA A 200 7.24 4.33 -13.99
C ALA A 200 7.08 5.70 -13.30
N THR A 201 6.23 6.56 -13.86
CA THR A 201 6.00 7.90 -13.31
C THR A 201 4.97 7.85 -12.18
N VAL A 202 5.27 8.53 -11.07
CA VAL A 202 4.51 8.48 -9.82
C VAL A 202 3.55 9.66 -9.75
N ASN A 203 2.28 9.41 -10.06
CA ASN A 203 1.19 10.36 -9.94
C ASN A 203 0.98 10.79 -8.48
N ALA A 204 1.07 12.11 -8.23
CA ALA A 204 0.65 12.74 -6.99
C ALA A 204 -0.89 12.76 -6.92
N GLY A 205 -1.45 11.67 -6.41
CA GLY A 205 -2.87 11.38 -6.38
C GLY A 205 -3.67 12.16 -5.33
N THR A 206 -4.97 11.86 -5.26
CA THR A 206 -5.94 12.47 -4.34
C THR A 206 -6.29 11.51 -3.20
N ASN A 207 -6.73 12.04 -2.06
CA ASN A 207 -7.24 11.21 -0.96
C ASN A 207 -8.50 10.41 -1.35
N THR A 208 -9.19 10.79 -2.43
CA THR A 208 -10.35 10.09 -3.01
C THR A 208 -10.00 9.17 -4.19
N LEU A 209 -8.71 8.88 -4.42
CA LEU A 209 -8.23 7.79 -5.27
C LEU A 209 -8.67 7.82 -6.75
N PHE A 210 -9.06 8.97 -7.30
CA PHE A 210 -9.37 9.10 -8.74
C PHE A 210 -8.17 9.65 -9.53
N ILE A 211 -8.07 9.28 -10.81
CA ILE A 211 -7.15 9.87 -11.80
C ILE A 211 -7.90 10.94 -12.58
N GLY A 212 -7.52 12.22 -12.40
CA GLY A 212 -8.26 13.36 -12.95
C GLY A 212 -7.94 14.68 -12.26
N GLY A 213 -8.81 15.67 -12.47
CA GLY A 213 -8.72 16.97 -11.79
C GLY A 213 -7.63 17.87 -12.35
N SER A 214 -6.72 18.33 -11.50
CA SER A 214 -5.72 19.36 -11.84
C SER A 214 -4.31 18.98 -11.36
N GLY A 215 -3.32 19.80 -11.72
CA GLY A 215 -1.92 19.53 -11.43
C GLY A 215 -1.44 18.23 -12.09
N MET A 216 -0.54 17.51 -11.42
CA MET A 216 0.02 16.26 -11.96
C MET A 216 -1.04 15.20 -12.24
N ASN A 217 -2.03 15.03 -11.35
CA ASN A 217 -3.11 14.06 -11.55
C ASN A 217 -3.98 14.40 -12.78
N GLY A 218 -4.19 15.70 -13.04
CA GLY A 218 -4.83 16.19 -14.25
C GLY A 218 -4.01 15.91 -15.52
N GLU A 219 -2.68 16.10 -15.50
CA GLU A 219 -1.81 15.77 -16.64
C GLU A 219 -1.75 14.25 -16.89
N PHE A 220 -1.84 13.40 -15.86
CA PHE A 220 -1.98 11.94 -16.05
C PHE A 220 -3.27 11.61 -16.79
N ALA A 221 -4.41 12.13 -16.32
CA ALA A 221 -5.70 11.90 -16.95
C ALA A 221 -5.73 12.40 -18.39
N LYS A 222 -5.23 13.61 -18.63
CA LYS A 222 -5.09 14.20 -19.97
C LYS A 222 -4.24 13.31 -20.88
N THR A 223 -3.08 12.86 -20.41
CA THR A 223 -2.19 11.96 -21.20
C THR A 223 -2.92 10.69 -21.62
N ILE A 224 -3.56 9.99 -20.66
CA ILE A 224 -4.29 8.75 -20.91
C ILE A 224 -5.45 8.97 -21.91
N ILE A 225 -6.21 10.07 -21.74
CA ILE A 225 -7.35 10.40 -22.62
C ILE A 225 -6.88 10.84 -24.02
N GLU A 226 -5.73 11.50 -24.14
CA GLU A 226 -5.16 11.86 -25.44
C GLU A 226 -4.69 10.63 -26.23
N GLU A 227 -4.04 9.66 -25.59
CA GLU A 227 -3.69 8.38 -26.26
C GLU A 227 -4.94 7.55 -26.58
N ALA A 228 -5.90 7.44 -25.65
CA ALA A 228 -7.18 6.76 -25.91
C ALA A 228 -7.87 7.33 -27.16
N ARG A 229 -7.92 8.67 -27.29
CA ARG A 229 -8.50 9.37 -28.44
C ARG A 229 -7.73 9.11 -29.74
N ARG A 230 -6.39 9.07 -29.70
CA ARG A 230 -5.55 8.73 -30.86
C ARG A 230 -5.79 7.29 -31.35
N ASN A 231 -6.05 6.37 -30.42
CA ASN A 231 -6.36 4.97 -30.71
C ASN A 231 -7.88 4.69 -30.81
N HIS A 232 -8.70 5.71 -31.06
CA HIS A 232 -10.15 5.62 -31.28
C HIS A 232 -10.97 5.00 -30.13
N ILE A 233 -10.44 4.98 -28.90
CA ILE A 233 -11.20 4.61 -27.70
C ILE A 233 -11.99 5.82 -27.19
N SER A 234 -13.30 5.66 -27.05
CA SER A 234 -14.16 6.61 -26.35
C SER A 234 -13.91 6.52 -24.85
N LEU A 235 -13.12 7.46 -24.31
CA LEU A 235 -12.84 7.59 -22.88
C LEU A 235 -12.94 9.06 -22.46
N THR A 236 -13.93 9.39 -21.63
CA THR A 236 -14.10 10.72 -21.04
C THR A 236 -13.35 10.86 -19.72
N ALA A 237 -13.14 12.12 -19.29
CA ALA A 237 -12.53 12.41 -17.99
C ALA A 237 -13.38 11.93 -16.81
N ALA A 238 -14.71 11.89 -16.96
CA ALA A 238 -15.62 11.39 -15.93
C ALA A 238 -15.51 9.86 -15.78
N GLU A 239 -15.52 9.13 -16.89
CA GLU A 239 -15.34 7.66 -16.91
C GLU A 239 -13.96 7.26 -16.35
N LEU A 240 -12.88 7.92 -16.78
CA LEU A 240 -11.54 7.67 -16.22
C LEU A 240 -11.49 7.93 -14.72
N SER A 241 -12.08 9.04 -14.25
CA SER A 241 -12.08 9.39 -12.82
C SER A 241 -12.86 8.35 -11.99
N ALA A 242 -14.08 8.00 -12.41
CA ALA A 242 -14.92 7.04 -11.69
C ALA A 242 -14.32 5.62 -11.70
N HIS A 243 -13.87 5.15 -12.87
CA HIS A 243 -13.29 3.81 -13.04
C HIS A 243 -11.99 3.63 -12.26
N SER A 244 -11.09 4.62 -12.30
CA SER A 244 -9.86 4.58 -11.52
C SER A 244 -10.13 4.64 -10.02
N GLN A 245 -11.12 5.44 -9.58
CA GLN A 245 -11.54 5.48 -8.18
C GLN A 245 -12.02 4.11 -7.69
N GLU A 246 -13.00 3.49 -8.38
CA GLU A 246 -13.55 2.20 -7.95
C GLU A 246 -12.46 1.11 -7.86
N LEU A 247 -11.58 1.06 -8.86
CA LEU A 247 -10.50 0.08 -8.93
C LEU A 247 -9.44 0.29 -7.82
N GLN A 248 -9.01 1.52 -7.60
CA GLN A 248 -8.02 1.83 -6.55
C GLN A 248 -8.63 1.68 -5.14
N GLU A 249 -9.89 2.07 -4.93
CA GLU A 249 -10.59 1.78 -3.67
C GLU A 249 -10.71 0.27 -3.38
N ARG A 250 -11.01 -0.55 -4.40
CA ARG A 250 -11.08 -2.01 -4.26
C ARG A 250 -9.72 -2.59 -3.90
N LEU A 251 -8.67 -2.20 -4.62
CA LEU A 251 -7.30 -2.63 -4.36
C LEU A 251 -6.80 -2.21 -2.97
N LEU A 252 -7.14 -1.01 -2.51
CA LEU A 252 -6.75 -0.52 -1.18
C LEU A 252 -7.33 -1.40 -0.07
N ARG A 253 -8.63 -1.73 -0.15
CA ARG A 253 -9.29 -2.63 0.81
C ARG A 253 -8.60 -3.99 0.93
N ASP A 254 -8.03 -4.51 -0.16
CA ASP A 254 -7.30 -5.78 -0.16
C ASP A 254 -5.83 -5.64 0.27
N ALA A 255 -5.21 -4.48 0.05
CA ALA A 255 -3.87 -4.16 0.54
C ALA A 255 -3.84 -3.94 2.06
N GLU A 256 -4.82 -3.21 2.62
CA GLU A 256 -4.93 -2.95 4.07
C GLU A 256 -5.16 -4.22 4.89
N ARG A 257 -5.80 -5.25 4.30
CA ARG A 257 -5.93 -6.59 4.89
C ARG A 257 -4.61 -7.34 4.98
N ARG A 258 -3.61 -6.99 4.16
CA ARG A 258 -2.29 -7.64 4.07
C ARG A 258 -1.15 -6.63 3.91
N PRO A 259 -0.90 -5.76 4.92
CA PRO A 259 0.14 -4.74 4.82
C PRO A 259 1.52 -5.37 4.60
N GLY A 260 2.36 -4.72 3.79
CA GLY A 260 3.65 -5.28 3.38
C GLY A 260 3.56 -6.37 2.30
N SER A 261 2.37 -6.69 1.77
CA SER A 261 2.19 -7.53 0.58
C SER A 261 1.73 -6.72 -0.62
N LEU A 262 2.19 -7.10 -1.82
CA LEU A 262 1.63 -6.60 -3.08
C LEU A 262 0.36 -7.41 -3.36
N VAL A 263 -0.75 -6.72 -3.58
CA VAL A 263 -2.02 -7.32 -4.01
C VAL A 263 -2.25 -6.99 -5.49
N GLU A 264 -3.02 -7.83 -6.18
CA GLU A 264 -3.18 -7.81 -7.64
C GLU A 264 -4.66 -8.03 -7.99
N ILE A 265 -5.14 -7.36 -9.03
CA ILE A 265 -6.41 -7.61 -9.70
C ILE A 265 -6.17 -7.65 -11.21
N ASP A 266 -6.80 -8.61 -11.88
CA ASP A 266 -6.84 -8.70 -13.35
C ASP A 266 -7.78 -7.65 -13.96
N SER A 267 -7.33 -6.39 -13.96
CA SER A 267 -8.10 -5.28 -14.51
C SER A 267 -8.28 -5.35 -16.02
N GLY A 268 -7.44 -6.10 -16.76
CA GLY A 268 -7.50 -6.19 -18.21
C GLY A 268 -8.83 -6.70 -18.74
N SER A 269 -9.51 -7.56 -17.95
CA SER A 269 -10.80 -8.17 -18.26
C SER A 269 -12.00 -7.21 -18.23
N PHE A 270 -11.92 -6.07 -17.54
CA PHE A 270 -13.04 -5.12 -17.38
C PHE A 270 -12.67 -3.64 -17.51
N SER A 271 -11.38 -3.28 -17.51
CA SER A 271 -10.91 -1.90 -17.61
C SER A 271 -10.66 -1.48 -19.06
N PRO A 272 -11.09 -0.28 -19.49
CA PRO A 272 -10.68 0.27 -20.78
C PRO A 272 -9.23 0.81 -20.79
N VAL A 273 -8.56 0.90 -19.64
CA VAL A 273 -7.27 1.61 -19.47
C VAL A 273 -6.16 0.71 -18.92
N PHE A 274 -6.49 -0.20 -18.00
CA PHE A 274 -5.49 -0.95 -17.24
C PHE A 274 -5.48 -2.43 -17.61
N ALA A 275 -4.35 -2.92 -18.13
CA ALA A 275 -4.11 -4.34 -18.39
C ALA A 275 -3.95 -5.14 -17.09
N ARG A 276 -3.25 -4.57 -16.10
CA ARG A 276 -3.08 -5.17 -14.78
C ARG A 276 -2.96 -4.09 -13.71
N SER A 277 -3.45 -4.36 -12.51
CA SER A 277 -3.45 -3.38 -11.43
C SER A 277 -3.06 -4.00 -10.10
N PHE A 278 -2.14 -3.33 -9.40
CA PHE A 278 -1.58 -3.77 -8.13
C PHE A 278 -1.72 -2.68 -7.07
N ALA A 279 -1.71 -3.07 -5.80
CA ALA A 279 -1.57 -2.14 -4.69
C ALA A 279 -0.67 -2.64 -3.57
N PHE A 280 -0.12 -1.70 -2.83
CA PHE A 280 0.75 -1.93 -1.70
C PHE A 280 0.56 -0.84 -0.65
N VAL A 281 0.47 -1.26 0.62
CA VAL A 281 0.59 -0.36 1.77
C VAL A 281 1.70 -0.89 2.68
N ALA A 282 2.70 -0.06 2.97
CA ALA A 282 3.74 -0.41 3.94
C ALA A 282 3.17 -0.56 5.36
N VAL A 283 2.16 0.26 5.66
CA VAL A 283 1.41 0.32 6.92
C VAL A 283 -0.04 0.70 6.56
N PRO A 284 -1.09 0.18 7.24
CA PRO A 284 -2.44 0.68 7.09
C PRO A 284 -2.54 2.19 7.36
N SER A 285 -3.49 2.85 6.70
CA SER A 285 -3.89 4.22 7.05
C SER A 285 -4.43 4.28 8.49
N ASN A 286 -4.40 5.47 9.09
CA ASN A 286 -4.92 5.76 10.44
C ASN A 286 -4.30 4.97 11.62
N LEU A 287 -3.22 4.19 11.43
CA LEU A 287 -2.63 3.36 12.49
C LEU A 287 -1.60 4.13 13.36
N PHE A 288 -0.76 4.95 12.74
CA PHE A 288 0.30 5.71 13.43
C PHE A 288 0.16 7.24 13.28
N TRP A 289 -0.78 7.71 12.49
CA TRP A 289 -1.14 9.12 12.26
C TRP A 289 -2.66 9.25 12.18
N ASP A 290 -3.20 10.43 12.40
CA ASP A 290 -4.66 10.68 12.32
C ASP A 290 -5.06 11.13 10.91
N GLU A 291 -6.02 10.44 10.28
CA GLU A 291 -6.51 10.82 8.94
C GLU A 291 -7.20 12.20 8.89
N SER A 292 -7.70 12.72 10.01
CA SER A 292 -8.28 14.07 10.07
C SER A 292 -7.21 15.16 9.93
N GLU A 293 -5.95 14.82 10.20
CA GLU A 293 -4.79 15.71 10.15
C GLU A 293 -3.99 15.50 8.85
N THR A 294 -3.66 14.26 8.50
CA THR A 294 -2.86 13.94 7.31
C THR A 294 -3.67 13.78 6.03
N GLY A 295 -4.99 13.58 6.14
CA GLY A 295 -5.86 13.14 5.04
C GLY A 295 -6.03 11.61 5.01
N LYS A 296 -7.11 11.17 4.36
CA LYS A 296 -7.46 9.74 4.21
C LYS A 296 -6.57 9.01 3.21
N ASN A 297 -6.46 7.69 3.36
CA ASN A 297 -5.79 6.79 2.41
C ASN A 297 -4.29 7.12 2.17
N VAL A 298 -3.70 7.97 3.01
CA VAL A 298 -2.29 8.38 2.90
C VAL A 298 -1.37 7.18 3.05
N GLY A 299 -0.32 7.14 2.21
CA GLY A 299 0.61 6.02 2.16
C GLY A 299 0.16 4.87 1.26
N ALA A 300 -1.02 4.94 0.64
CA ALA A 300 -1.39 4.04 -0.44
C ALA A 300 -0.47 4.22 -1.67
N ALA A 301 -0.02 3.11 -2.25
CA ALA A 301 0.61 3.09 -3.57
C ALA A 301 -0.08 2.05 -4.46
N PHE A 302 -0.40 2.44 -5.69
CA PHE A 302 -0.95 1.57 -6.73
C PHE A 302 0.03 1.54 -7.90
N LEU A 303 0.20 0.39 -8.53
CA LEU A 303 1.00 0.24 -9.75
C LEU A 303 0.08 -0.33 -10.83
N HIS A 304 0.01 0.35 -11.97
CA HIS A 304 -0.86 -0.04 -13.08
C HIS A 304 -0.03 -0.29 -14.33
N ILE A 305 -0.30 -1.42 -14.98
CA ILE A 305 0.12 -1.70 -16.34
C ILE A 305 -0.97 -1.15 -17.25
N LEU A 306 -0.61 -0.19 -18.09
CA LEU A 306 -1.49 0.44 -19.07
C LEU A 306 -1.76 -0.53 -20.23
N LYS A 307 -2.95 -0.45 -20.83
CA LYS A 307 -3.24 -1.13 -22.09
C LYS A 307 -2.52 -0.43 -23.26
N PRO A 308 -2.11 -1.14 -24.32
CA PRO A 308 -1.36 -0.56 -25.45
C PRO A 308 -1.99 0.71 -26.04
N GLU A 309 -3.32 0.75 -26.13
CA GLU A 309 -4.12 1.81 -26.73
C GLU A 309 -4.15 3.11 -25.90
N VAL A 310 -3.68 3.06 -24.65
CA VAL A 310 -3.55 4.21 -23.74
C VAL A 310 -2.11 4.42 -23.25
N THR A 311 -1.15 3.66 -23.81
CA THR A 311 0.27 3.76 -23.46
C THR A 311 0.88 5.03 -24.07
N PRO A 312 1.50 5.92 -23.26
CA PRO A 312 2.08 7.18 -23.72
C PRO A 312 3.06 7.03 -24.89
N HIS A 313 2.79 7.78 -25.96
CA HIS A 313 3.51 7.77 -27.23
C HIS A 313 3.51 6.41 -27.96
N GLY A 314 2.62 5.47 -27.59
CA GLY A 314 2.59 4.10 -28.12
C GLY A 314 3.84 3.26 -27.79
N ASN A 315 4.71 3.75 -26.90
CA ASN A 315 6.00 3.12 -26.62
C ASN A 315 5.86 2.11 -25.46
N PRO A 316 6.18 0.81 -25.65
CA PRO A 316 6.00 -0.21 -24.62
C PRO A 316 6.89 -0.04 -23.38
N MET A 317 7.82 0.92 -23.35
CA MET A 317 8.57 1.32 -22.15
C MET A 317 7.85 2.35 -21.27
N ASN A 318 6.71 2.89 -21.73
CA ASN A 318 5.87 3.84 -21.00
C ASN A 318 4.60 3.18 -20.42
N ASP A 319 4.48 1.86 -20.49
CA ASP A 319 3.27 1.10 -20.14
C ASP A 319 3.04 0.91 -18.62
N VAL A 320 3.79 1.60 -17.76
CA VAL A 320 3.62 1.53 -16.29
C VAL A 320 3.47 2.91 -15.68
N MET A 321 2.44 3.05 -14.83
CA MET A 321 2.28 4.20 -13.94
C MET A 321 2.18 3.76 -12.48
N ILE A 322 2.54 4.66 -11.58
CA ILE A 322 2.30 4.53 -10.14
C ILE A 322 1.36 5.65 -9.70
N TYR A 323 0.44 5.37 -8.78
CA TYR A 323 -0.39 6.37 -8.11
C TYR A 323 -0.10 6.32 -6.61
N THR A 324 0.01 7.46 -5.94
CA THR A 324 0.23 7.48 -4.50
C THR A 324 -0.42 8.68 -3.81
N VAL A 325 -0.79 8.50 -2.55
CA VAL A 325 -1.43 9.53 -1.71
C VAL A 325 -0.43 10.04 -0.69
N ALA A 326 -0.01 11.30 -0.85
CA ALA A 326 0.89 11.98 0.07
C ALA A 326 0.13 12.60 1.26
N PRO A 327 0.76 12.80 2.44
CA PRO A 327 0.15 13.51 3.55
C PRO A 327 -0.10 14.99 3.22
N LEU A 328 -1.17 15.55 3.79
CA LEU A 328 -1.45 16.98 3.82
C LEU A 328 -0.42 17.71 4.68
N GLY A 329 0.16 18.79 4.15
CA GLY A 329 1.22 19.55 4.82
C GLY A 329 0.79 20.29 6.07
N ASN A 330 -0.52 20.52 6.27
CA ASN A 330 -1.06 21.10 7.50
C ASN A 330 -0.99 20.15 8.72
N ALA A 331 -0.62 18.88 8.52
CA ALA A 331 -0.30 17.98 9.62
C ALA A 331 0.90 18.47 10.44
N SER A 332 0.95 18.11 11.72
CA SER A 332 2.11 18.27 12.60
C SER A 332 3.35 17.57 12.03
N ASP A 333 4.54 18.06 12.42
CA ASP A 333 5.80 17.60 11.84
C ASP A 333 6.04 16.09 12.02
N ASP A 334 5.72 15.54 13.20
CA ASP A 334 5.86 14.11 13.49
C ASP A 334 4.90 13.26 12.64
N ALA A 335 3.62 13.63 12.57
CA ALA A 335 2.61 12.93 11.78
C ALA A 335 2.94 13.00 10.28
N TYR A 336 3.32 14.20 9.79
CA TYR A 336 3.73 14.41 8.41
C TYR A 336 4.95 13.58 8.04
N ALA A 337 6.02 13.64 8.84
CA ALA A 337 7.25 12.90 8.57
C ALA A 337 7.03 11.38 8.58
N MET A 338 6.21 10.87 9.51
CA MET A 338 5.90 9.45 9.60
C MET A 338 5.05 8.97 8.42
N ALA A 339 3.99 9.71 8.05
CA ALA A 339 3.12 9.39 6.94
C ALA A 339 3.86 9.48 5.58
N TYR A 340 4.73 10.48 5.41
CA TYR A 340 5.57 10.62 4.20
C TYR A 340 6.57 9.47 4.07
N LYS A 341 7.18 9.06 5.19
CA LYS A 341 8.05 7.87 5.24
C LYS A 341 7.29 6.60 4.83
N ALA A 342 6.06 6.41 5.33
CA ALA A 342 5.21 5.30 4.91
C ALA A 342 4.85 5.38 3.41
N THR A 343 4.56 6.57 2.88
CA THR A 343 4.30 6.80 1.45
C THR A 343 5.48 6.37 0.58
N MET A 344 6.71 6.79 0.91
CA MET A 344 7.90 6.39 0.14
C MET A 344 8.23 4.91 0.28
N LEU A 345 8.03 4.33 1.48
CA LEU A 345 8.11 2.89 1.68
C LEU A 345 7.08 2.13 0.82
N SER A 346 5.89 2.68 0.61
CA SER A 346 4.89 2.05 -0.23
C SER A 346 5.25 2.09 -1.71
N ILE A 347 5.74 3.22 -2.23
CA ILE A 347 6.16 3.36 -3.63
C ILE A 347 7.30 2.37 -3.96
N VAL A 348 8.39 2.43 -3.18
CA VAL A 348 9.57 1.58 -3.42
C VAL A 348 9.26 0.11 -3.10
N GLY A 349 8.45 -0.16 -2.08
CA GLY A 349 8.00 -1.50 -1.72
C GLY A 349 7.12 -2.15 -2.80
N ALA A 350 6.23 -1.37 -3.44
CA ALA A 350 5.43 -1.80 -4.57
C ALA A 350 6.33 -2.23 -5.74
N VAL A 351 7.27 -1.37 -6.15
CA VAL A 351 8.18 -1.66 -7.27
C VAL A 351 9.11 -2.85 -6.97
N SER A 352 9.71 -2.90 -5.78
CA SER A 352 10.60 -4.01 -5.35
C SER A 352 9.89 -5.35 -5.25
N LYS A 353 8.56 -5.38 -5.11
CA LYS A 353 7.74 -6.60 -5.14
C LYS A 353 7.21 -6.89 -6.54
N TYR A 354 6.81 -5.86 -7.28
CA TYR A 354 6.32 -6.01 -8.66
C TYR A 354 7.40 -6.60 -9.57
N ASN A 355 8.64 -6.08 -9.53
CA ASN A 355 9.80 -6.61 -10.27
C ASN A 355 10.22 -8.04 -9.86
N LYS A 356 9.52 -8.68 -8.91
CA LYS A 356 9.69 -10.09 -8.49
C LYS A 356 8.46 -10.95 -8.78
N THR A 357 7.51 -10.42 -9.54
CA THR A 357 6.38 -11.17 -10.12
C THR A 357 6.73 -11.57 -11.56
N PRO A 358 6.12 -12.61 -12.13
CA PRO A 358 6.36 -12.99 -13.53
C PRO A 358 6.12 -11.82 -14.51
N LEU A 359 5.14 -10.96 -14.25
CA LEU A 359 4.87 -9.78 -15.07
C LEU A 359 5.96 -8.71 -14.93
N GLY A 360 6.57 -8.59 -13.76
CA GLY A 360 7.73 -7.70 -13.52
C GLY A 360 9.06 -8.26 -14.03
N GLU A 361 9.15 -9.55 -14.33
CA GLU A 361 10.28 -10.14 -15.08
C GLU A 361 10.16 -9.83 -16.58
N GLU A 362 8.94 -9.85 -17.14
CA GLU A 362 8.65 -9.45 -18.53
C GLU A 362 8.74 -7.92 -18.73
N LYS A 363 8.16 -7.16 -17.78
CA LYS A 363 8.00 -5.71 -17.83
C LYS A 363 8.59 -5.06 -16.58
N PRO A 364 9.91 -5.17 -16.33
CA PRO A 364 10.56 -4.60 -15.14
C PRO A 364 10.44 -3.08 -15.14
N VAL A 365 10.24 -2.49 -13.97
CA VAL A 365 10.40 -1.05 -13.76
C VAL A 365 11.87 -0.76 -13.46
N ASP A 366 12.55 -0.12 -14.41
CA ASP A 366 13.99 0.21 -14.33
C ASP A 366 14.25 1.52 -13.59
N ALA A 367 13.29 2.45 -13.62
CA ALA A 367 13.36 3.74 -12.95
C ALA A 367 11.99 4.21 -12.46
N ILE A 368 11.97 5.03 -11.41
CA ILE A 368 10.77 5.77 -10.98
C ILE A 368 10.92 7.27 -11.14
N ARG A 369 9.95 7.92 -11.79
CA ARG A 369 9.92 9.38 -11.98
C ARG A 369 8.97 10.01 -10.96
N LEU A 370 9.56 10.70 -10.00
CA LEU A 370 8.94 11.25 -8.80
C LEU A 370 8.73 12.78 -8.93
N PRO A 371 7.56 13.30 -8.56
CA PRO A 371 7.43 14.70 -8.16
C PRO A 371 8.00 14.89 -6.74
N LEU A 372 8.06 16.13 -6.26
CA LEU A 372 8.08 16.37 -4.82
C LEU A 372 6.67 16.12 -4.26
N LEU A 373 6.43 14.91 -3.76
CA LEU A 373 5.14 14.52 -3.16
C LEU A 373 4.77 15.46 -2.01
N GLY A 374 3.47 15.65 -1.77
CA GLY A 374 2.96 16.57 -0.74
C GLY A 374 3.15 18.06 -1.06
N ALA A 375 3.79 18.44 -2.18
CA ALA A 375 3.82 19.81 -2.68
C ALA A 375 2.50 20.22 -3.38
N GLY A 376 2.48 21.39 -4.01
CA GLY A 376 1.29 21.90 -4.71
C GLY A 376 0.09 22.06 -3.76
N HIS A 377 -1.08 21.59 -4.19
CA HIS A 377 -2.33 21.66 -3.42
C HIS A 377 -2.25 20.95 -2.05
N PHE A 378 -1.44 19.90 -1.93
CA PHE A 378 -1.28 19.15 -0.68
C PHE A 378 -0.44 19.89 0.37
N ARG A 379 0.32 20.91 -0.03
CA ARG A 379 1.30 21.58 0.84
C ARG A 379 0.67 22.32 2.02
N GLY A 380 -0.51 22.92 1.81
CA GLY A 380 -1.07 23.88 2.74
C GLY A 380 -0.03 24.95 3.12
N HIS A 381 0.20 25.13 4.42
CA HIS A 381 1.15 26.11 4.96
C HIS A 381 2.59 25.59 5.13
N ARG A 382 2.89 24.32 4.84
CA ARG A 382 4.22 23.72 5.05
C ARG A 382 5.27 24.29 4.08
N SER A 383 6.50 24.50 4.56
CA SER A 383 7.60 24.96 3.72
C SER A 383 8.09 23.86 2.77
N LEU A 384 8.47 24.21 1.53
CA LEU A 384 9.05 23.24 0.59
C LEU A 384 10.36 22.65 1.10
N GLU A 385 11.15 23.41 1.87
CA GLU A 385 12.37 22.94 2.54
C GLU A 385 12.07 21.77 3.52
N SER A 386 11.03 21.89 4.33
CA SER A 386 10.57 20.81 5.23
C SER A 386 10.21 19.56 4.44
N ILE A 387 9.45 19.70 3.35
CA ILE A 387 9.07 18.58 2.48
C ILE A 387 10.30 17.95 1.82
N GLY A 388 11.27 18.74 1.36
CA GLY A 388 12.53 18.27 0.80
C GLY A 388 13.36 17.41 1.77
N ARG A 389 13.51 17.87 3.03
CA ARG A 389 14.20 17.10 4.10
C ARG A 389 13.48 15.79 4.43
N VAL A 390 12.15 15.85 4.55
CA VAL A 390 11.32 14.67 4.84
C VAL A 390 11.39 13.67 3.69
N ASN A 391 11.30 14.13 2.44
CA ASN A 391 11.50 13.32 1.24
C ASN A 391 12.85 12.59 1.26
N ALA A 392 13.95 13.30 1.47
CA ALA A 392 15.28 12.69 1.47
C ALA A 392 15.45 11.62 2.55
N THR A 393 14.93 11.88 3.76
CA THR A 393 14.91 10.91 4.87
C THR A 393 14.05 9.67 4.56
N ALA A 394 12.90 9.88 3.93
CA ALA A 394 11.99 8.83 3.52
C ALA A 394 12.60 7.94 2.42
N VAL A 395 13.23 8.54 1.41
CA VAL A 395 13.92 7.84 0.31
C VAL A 395 15.09 7.01 0.85
N LYS A 396 15.95 7.60 1.68
CA LYS A 396 17.05 6.89 2.34
C LYS A 396 16.58 5.67 3.11
N THR A 397 15.45 5.77 3.82
CA THR A 397 14.84 4.62 4.49
C THR A 397 14.40 3.56 3.47
N ALA A 398 13.65 3.96 2.46
CA ALA A 398 13.04 3.04 1.49
C ALA A 398 14.08 2.29 0.65
N ILE A 399 15.12 2.98 0.17
CA ILE A 399 16.27 2.36 -0.51
C ILE A 399 17.00 1.39 0.44
N SER A 400 17.20 1.77 1.70
CA SER A 400 17.85 0.89 2.69
C SER A 400 17.05 -0.38 2.99
N GLN A 401 15.73 -0.29 3.03
CA GLN A 401 14.84 -1.40 3.35
C GLN A 401 14.60 -2.36 2.18
N PHE A 402 14.43 -1.85 0.96
CA PHE A 402 14.04 -2.65 -0.20
C PHE A 402 15.18 -2.95 -1.18
N ALA A 403 16.30 -2.24 -1.07
CA ALA A 403 17.46 -2.32 -1.96
C ALA A 403 17.08 -2.44 -3.45
N PRO A 404 16.22 -1.53 -3.97
CA PRO A 404 15.72 -1.67 -5.33
C PRO A 404 16.85 -1.42 -6.33
N SER A 405 16.89 -2.19 -7.41
CA SER A 405 17.81 -2.00 -8.54
C SER A 405 17.34 -0.88 -9.49
N VAL A 406 16.65 0.15 -8.98
CA VAL A 406 15.95 1.16 -9.79
C VAL A 406 16.59 2.53 -9.66
N GLU A 407 16.63 3.26 -10.76
CA GLU A 407 17.03 4.67 -10.79
C GLU A 407 15.91 5.56 -10.24
N LEU A 408 16.29 6.64 -9.54
CA LEU A 408 15.36 7.67 -9.11
C LEU A 408 15.44 8.88 -10.04
N GLN A 409 14.31 9.38 -10.53
CA GLN A 409 14.26 10.59 -11.34
C GLN A 409 13.34 11.63 -10.68
N TYR A 410 13.85 12.78 -10.25
CA TYR A 410 13.04 13.88 -9.76
C TYR A 410 12.66 14.84 -10.89
N MET A 411 11.35 15.02 -11.06
CA MET A 411 10.79 16.04 -11.94
C MET A 411 11.16 17.44 -11.46
N TYR A 412 11.22 18.38 -12.41
CA TYR A 412 11.56 19.77 -12.14
C TYR A 412 10.53 20.45 -11.23
N ASP A 413 11.04 21.11 -10.21
CA ASP A 413 10.33 22.07 -9.36
C ASP A 413 11.24 23.29 -9.16
N SER A 414 10.68 24.50 -9.27
CA SER A 414 11.47 25.74 -9.30
C SER A 414 12.12 26.11 -7.96
N SER A 415 11.81 25.40 -6.86
CA SER A 415 12.48 25.56 -5.57
C SER A 415 13.72 24.67 -5.39
N ASP A 416 13.88 23.66 -6.25
CA ASP A 416 14.89 22.60 -6.14
C ASP A 416 14.84 21.84 -4.79
N ALA A 417 13.70 21.83 -4.08
CA ALA A 417 13.63 21.31 -2.70
C ALA A 417 13.94 19.80 -2.57
N ALA A 418 13.58 18.98 -3.56
CA ALA A 418 13.96 17.56 -3.59
C ALA A 418 15.48 17.38 -3.68
N PHE A 419 16.13 18.17 -4.54
CA PHE A 419 17.58 18.20 -4.73
C PHE A 419 18.32 18.68 -3.48
N ARG A 420 17.90 19.82 -2.91
CA ARG A 420 18.50 20.40 -1.69
C ARG A 420 18.40 19.43 -0.51
N GLY A 421 17.24 18.81 -0.29
CA GLY A 421 17.05 17.86 0.82
C GLY A 421 17.93 16.61 0.69
N LEU A 422 18.15 16.11 -0.53
CA LEU A 422 19.03 14.98 -0.80
C LEU A 422 20.51 15.36 -0.65
N LEU A 423 20.93 16.53 -1.12
CA LEU A 423 22.30 17.04 -0.87
C LEU A 423 22.58 17.19 0.64
N GLU A 424 21.68 17.81 1.40
CA GLU A 424 21.84 17.96 2.86
C GLU A 424 21.96 16.59 3.56
N THR A 425 21.26 15.57 3.05
CA THR A 425 21.32 14.20 3.58
C THR A 425 22.61 13.48 3.19
N GLU A 426 23.14 13.73 1.99
CA GLU A 426 24.41 13.22 1.48
C GLU A 426 25.60 13.82 2.26
N GLU A 427 25.60 15.14 2.48
CA GLU A 427 26.62 15.84 3.26
C GLU A 427 26.67 15.33 4.71
N LYS A 428 25.51 15.24 5.37
CA LYS A 428 25.40 14.65 6.71
C LYS A 428 25.88 13.20 6.74
N PHE A 429 25.58 12.40 5.73
CA PHE A 429 26.05 11.01 5.69
C PHE A 429 27.57 10.91 5.54
N LYS A 430 28.17 11.78 4.70
CA LYS A 430 29.62 11.85 4.51
C LYS A 430 30.37 12.40 5.73
N SER A 431 29.77 13.27 6.55
CA SER A 431 30.39 13.70 7.81
C SER A 431 30.49 12.54 8.80
N HIS A 432 29.39 11.81 9.02
CA HIS A 432 29.31 10.65 9.92
C HIS A 432 30.13 9.42 9.47
N GLN A 433 30.85 9.49 8.34
CA GLN A 433 31.82 8.48 7.89
C GLN A 433 33.29 8.91 8.07
N ARG A 434 33.53 10.16 8.48
CA ARG A 434 34.86 10.73 8.73
C ARG A 434 35.19 10.83 10.22
N ASP A 435 34.16 10.82 11.06
CA ASP A 435 34.20 10.68 12.51
C ASP A 435 34.17 9.19 12.92
#